data_AF-A0A9P5JMJ0-F1
#
_entry.id   AF-A0A9P5JMJ0-F1
#
_cell.length_a   1.000
_cell.length_b   1.000
_cell.length_c   1.000
_cell.angle_alpha   90.00
_cell.angle_beta   90.00
_cell.angle_gamma   90.00
#
_symmetry.space_group_name_H-M   'P 1'
#
loop_
_entity.id
_entity.type
_entity.pdbx_description
1 polymer ?
#
loop_
_entity_poly.entity_id
_entity_poly.type
_entity_poly.pdbx_seq_one_letter_code
_entity_poly.pdbx_strand_id
1 'polypeptide(L)'
;PRFLPRYPFPKIKPDALAAIDEQLRTVPIDFILGDLMTELAPMYRGLDAISTDIVPPLTTVPSHVTLRVRPDVEGPLRLPTHVLAIKHKGNSAFTLYPIHDVLFAAHCAHLPFFYRPESPLEVEVRGDGVMTITLPTVEYELPDPLLFRLLYIYLYKNNVAGLLQALMPPLNQTLIHHIVSSTGMMATSAELEALALALAKTYTLQRLLQQVRVLHGFWQNVIMLGVADIGVWNAMDYAWSTTMRAL
;
A
#
# COMPACT_ATOMS: atom_id res chain seq x y z
N PRO A 1 -19.95 -13.67 -0.65
CA PRO A 1 -19.98 -14.13 -2.06
C PRO A 1 -19.07 -15.37 -2.19
N ARG A 2 -19.24 -16.26 -3.17
CA ARG A 2 -18.31 -17.39 -3.37
C ARG A 2 -17.00 -16.96 -4.04
N PHE A 3 -17.04 -15.89 -4.83
CA PHE A 3 -15.91 -15.34 -5.58
C PHE A 3 -15.79 -13.84 -5.33
N LEU A 4 -14.57 -13.31 -5.31
CA LEU A 4 -14.34 -11.87 -5.44
C LEU A 4 -14.25 -11.51 -6.92
N PRO A 5 -15.08 -10.59 -7.42
CA PRO A 5 -14.96 -10.12 -8.79
C PRO A 5 -13.61 -9.46 -9.01
N ARG A 6 -12.94 -9.89 -10.09
CA ARG A 6 -11.78 -9.21 -10.63
C ARG A 6 -12.22 -8.35 -11.81
N TYR A 7 -12.14 -7.04 -11.64
CA TYR A 7 -12.44 -6.12 -12.71
C TYR A 7 -11.20 -5.94 -13.61
N PRO A 8 -11.38 -5.56 -14.89
CA PRO A 8 -10.27 -5.14 -15.72
C PRO A 8 -9.45 -4.06 -15.00
N PHE A 9 -8.12 -4.13 -15.13
CA PHE A 9 -7.26 -3.14 -14.50
C PHE A 9 -7.58 -1.76 -15.06
N PRO A 10 -7.85 -0.77 -14.18
CA PRO A 10 -8.10 0.57 -14.64
C PRO A 10 -6.83 1.11 -15.29
N LYS A 11 -7.00 1.87 -16.37
CA LYS A 11 -5.87 2.50 -17.04
C LYS A 11 -5.35 3.66 -16.18
N ILE A 12 -4.05 3.66 -15.91
CA ILE A 12 -3.38 4.81 -15.31
C ILE A 12 -3.51 5.99 -16.27
N LYS A 13 -3.98 7.13 -15.75
CA LYS A 13 -4.22 8.33 -16.55
C LYS A 13 -2.90 9.06 -16.80
N PRO A 14 -2.48 9.31 -18.05
CA PRO A 14 -1.27 10.08 -18.34
C PRO A 14 -1.25 11.46 -17.65
N ASP A 15 -2.42 12.11 -17.56
CA ASP A 15 -2.55 13.40 -16.89
C ASP A 15 -2.26 13.35 -15.37
N ALA A 16 -2.50 12.20 -14.72
CA ALA A 16 -2.17 12.04 -13.31
C ALA A 16 -0.65 12.02 -13.07
N LEU A 17 0.09 11.43 -14.00
CA LEU A 17 1.56 11.43 -13.98
C LEU A 17 2.11 12.80 -14.41
N ALA A 18 1.49 13.42 -15.42
CA ALA A 18 1.86 14.76 -15.90
C ALA A 18 1.71 15.85 -14.82
N ALA A 19 0.75 15.69 -13.89
CA ALA A 19 0.58 16.58 -12.74
C ALA A 19 1.80 16.58 -11.79
N ILE A 20 2.56 15.48 -11.75
CA ILE A 20 3.79 15.32 -10.95
C ILE A 20 4.99 15.84 -11.74
N ASP A 21 5.11 15.39 -12.99
CA ASP A 21 6.10 15.85 -13.95
C ASP A 21 5.55 15.71 -15.38
N GLU A 22 5.43 16.83 -16.08
CA GLU A 22 4.89 16.88 -17.44
C GLU A 22 5.64 15.94 -18.42
N GLN A 23 6.92 15.66 -18.17
CA GLN A 23 7.70 14.72 -18.98
C GLN A 23 7.16 13.28 -18.92
N LEU A 24 6.48 12.90 -17.84
CA LEU A 24 5.92 11.56 -17.67
C LEU A 24 4.67 11.31 -18.52
N ARG A 25 4.03 12.36 -19.07
CA ARG A 25 2.79 12.25 -19.86
C ARG A 25 2.91 11.23 -21.00
N THR A 26 4.06 11.20 -21.66
CA THR A 26 4.29 10.36 -22.84
C THR A 26 5.11 9.11 -22.55
N VAL A 27 5.60 8.93 -21.32
CA VAL A 27 6.40 7.77 -20.94
C VAL A 27 5.45 6.58 -20.76
N PRO A 28 5.66 5.44 -21.44
CA PRO A 28 4.80 4.28 -21.22
C PRO A 28 4.91 3.79 -19.77
N ILE A 29 3.77 3.42 -19.19
CA ILE A 29 3.66 3.08 -17.78
C ILE A 29 4.63 1.95 -17.36
N ASP A 30 4.88 0.98 -18.23
CA ASP A 30 5.78 -0.13 -17.94
C ASP A 30 7.24 0.32 -17.74
N PHE A 31 7.67 1.38 -18.42
CA PHE A 31 8.99 1.98 -18.18
C PHE A 31 9.05 2.72 -16.85
N ILE A 32 7.98 3.44 -16.49
CA ILE A 32 7.88 4.12 -15.18
C ILE A 32 7.94 3.07 -14.06
N LEU A 33 7.15 2.00 -14.15
CA LEU A 33 7.16 0.91 -13.18
C LEU A 33 8.54 0.23 -13.11
N GLY A 34 9.19 0.01 -14.27
CA GLY A 34 10.54 -0.54 -14.33
C GLY A 34 11.59 0.32 -13.63
N ASP A 35 11.51 1.65 -13.78
CA ASP A 35 12.41 2.60 -13.11
C ASP A 35 12.13 2.66 -11.60
N LEU A 36 10.85 2.73 -11.22
CA LEU A 36 10.41 2.72 -9.81
C LEU A 36 10.93 1.49 -9.05
N MET A 37 11.00 0.33 -9.71
CA MET A 37 11.57 -0.89 -9.10
C MET A 37 13.01 -0.72 -8.61
N THR A 38 13.80 0.16 -9.24
CA THR A 38 15.17 0.47 -8.82
C THR A 38 15.22 1.49 -7.68
N GLU A 39 14.17 2.29 -7.52
CA GLU A 39 14.04 3.36 -6.53
C GLU A 39 13.26 2.95 -5.26
N LEU A 40 12.62 1.77 -5.24
CA LEU A 40 11.84 1.31 -4.07
C LEU A 40 12.66 1.27 -2.77
N ALA A 41 13.91 0.80 -2.83
CA ALA A 41 14.78 0.70 -1.66
C ALA A 41 15.12 2.08 -1.04
N PRO A 42 15.62 3.08 -1.79
CA PRO A 42 15.85 4.41 -1.24
C PRO A 42 14.56 5.14 -0.85
N MET A 43 13.43 4.90 -1.52
CA MET A 43 12.11 5.42 -1.10
C MET A 43 11.67 4.83 0.24
N TYR A 44 11.78 3.52 0.42
CA TYR A 44 11.43 2.85 1.67
C TYR A 44 12.35 3.29 2.82
N ARG A 45 13.65 3.47 2.58
CA ARG A 45 14.57 4.05 3.57
C ARG A 45 14.20 5.49 3.93
N GLY A 46 13.82 6.31 2.96
CA GLY A 46 13.38 7.68 3.23
C GLY A 46 12.12 7.73 4.07
N LEU A 47 11.19 6.79 3.88
CA LEU A 47 10.03 6.62 4.77
C LEU A 47 10.43 6.17 6.17
N ASP A 48 11.36 5.22 6.30
CA ASP A 48 11.85 4.79 7.61
C ASP A 48 12.55 5.95 8.35
N ALA A 49 13.22 6.84 7.62
CA ALA A 49 13.82 8.05 8.18
C ALA A 49 12.80 9.06 8.73
N ILE A 50 11.51 8.96 8.38
CA ILE A 50 10.47 9.86 8.88
C ILE A 50 10.05 9.50 10.30
N SER A 51 9.99 10.50 11.18
CA SER A 51 9.31 10.45 12.47
C SER A 51 8.10 11.39 12.46
N THR A 52 6.96 10.90 12.96
CA THR A 52 5.73 11.66 13.14
C THR A 52 5.55 12.17 14.57
N ASP A 53 6.57 12.04 15.44
CA ASP A 53 6.47 12.37 16.87
C ASP A 53 6.19 13.86 17.13
N ILE A 54 6.50 14.71 16.14
CA ILE A 54 6.27 16.16 16.20
C ILE A 54 4.85 16.55 15.75
N VAL A 55 4.08 15.63 15.19
CA VAL A 55 2.73 15.90 14.72
C VAL A 55 1.78 15.85 15.93
N PRO A 56 1.15 16.96 16.33
CA PRO A 56 0.22 16.95 17.46
C PRO A 56 -1.02 16.10 17.12
N PRO A 57 -1.81 15.65 18.11
CA PRO A 57 -3.11 15.05 17.83
C PRO A 57 -3.98 16.00 17.01
N LEU A 58 -4.39 15.58 15.81
CA LEU A 58 -5.16 16.40 14.88
C LEU A 58 -6.64 15.99 14.91
N THR A 59 -7.53 16.98 14.94
CA THR A 59 -8.99 16.79 14.86
C THR A 59 -9.52 16.96 13.44
N THR A 60 -8.77 17.66 12.59
CA THR A 60 -9.04 17.88 11.17
C THR A 60 -7.79 17.62 10.37
N VAL A 61 -7.94 17.20 9.11
CA VAL A 61 -6.77 17.02 8.23
C VAL A 61 -6.18 18.40 7.89
N PRO A 62 -4.88 18.60 8.11
CA PRO A 62 -4.22 19.85 7.78
C PRO A 62 -3.93 19.91 6.28
N SER A 63 -3.76 21.10 5.72
CA SER A 63 -3.33 21.22 4.32
C SER A 63 -1.87 20.78 4.11
N HIS A 64 -1.04 20.91 5.16
CA HIS A 64 0.37 20.56 5.16
C HIS A 64 0.76 19.90 6.49
N VAL A 65 1.75 19.01 6.45
CA VAL A 65 2.29 18.34 7.63
C VAL A 65 3.81 18.51 7.64
N THR A 66 4.33 19.01 8.75
CA THR A 66 5.77 19.04 9.00
C THR A 66 6.19 17.74 9.68
N LEU A 67 7.17 17.07 9.08
CA LEU A 67 7.69 15.77 9.49
C LEU A 67 9.17 15.89 9.85
N ARG A 68 9.63 15.13 10.84
CA ARG A 68 11.04 15.08 11.21
C ARG A 68 11.74 14.00 10.40
N VAL A 69 12.91 14.32 9.84
CA VAL A 69 13.80 13.36 9.19
C VAL A 69 14.92 13.02 10.17
N ARG A 70 15.08 11.72 10.46
CA ARG A 70 16.14 11.24 11.35
C ARG A 70 17.50 11.33 10.64
N PRO A 71 18.54 11.88 11.30
CA PRO A 71 19.84 12.11 10.67
C PRO A 71 20.74 10.86 10.59
N ASP A 72 20.34 9.76 11.23
CA ASP A 72 21.13 8.53 11.42
C ASP A 72 20.93 7.48 10.30
N VAL A 73 20.20 7.81 9.24
CA VAL A 73 19.92 6.85 8.16
C VAL A 73 21.01 6.92 7.09
N GLU A 74 21.82 5.87 7.01
CA GLU A 74 22.89 5.75 6.01
C GLU A 74 22.36 5.43 4.60
N GLY A 75 23.08 5.93 3.59
CA GLY A 75 22.83 5.65 2.17
C GLY A 75 21.91 6.66 1.48
N PRO A 76 21.61 6.46 0.17
CA PRO A 76 20.75 7.38 -0.57
C PRO A 76 19.30 7.27 -0.06
N LEU A 77 18.71 8.44 0.21
CA LEU A 77 17.33 8.61 0.64
C LEU A 77 16.52 9.28 -0.47
N ARG A 78 15.30 8.78 -0.70
CA ARG A 78 14.24 9.52 -1.40
C ARG A 78 13.18 9.86 -0.37
N LEU A 79 13.02 11.15 -0.09
CA LEU A 79 12.04 11.61 0.89
C LEU A 79 10.65 11.64 0.25
N PRO A 80 9.58 11.36 1.04
CA PRO A 80 8.22 11.46 0.55
C PRO A 80 7.90 12.87 0.05
N THR A 81 7.03 12.96 -0.95
CA THR A 81 6.63 14.22 -1.58
C THR A 81 5.29 14.74 -1.07
N HIS A 82 4.44 13.84 -0.57
CA HIS A 82 3.09 14.17 -0.08
C HIS A 82 2.78 13.37 1.19
N VAL A 83 1.70 13.74 1.87
CA VAL A 83 1.06 12.94 2.90
C VAL A 83 -0.36 12.60 2.46
N LEU A 84 -0.70 11.32 2.46
CA LEU A 84 -2.06 10.85 2.22
C LEU A 84 -2.79 10.71 3.55
N ALA A 85 -3.86 11.49 3.75
CA ALA A 85 -4.74 11.39 4.91
C ALA A 85 -5.90 10.45 4.58
N ILE A 86 -5.81 9.20 5.05
CA ILE A 86 -6.83 8.18 4.81
C ILE A 86 -7.93 8.28 5.87
N LYS A 87 -9.15 8.53 5.42
CA LYS A 87 -10.37 8.65 6.25
C LYS A 87 -11.25 7.42 6.15
N HIS A 88 -11.96 7.10 7.24
CA HIS A 88 -13.06 6.14 7.20
C HIS A 88 -14.33 6.87 6.79
N LYS A 89 -15.08 6.29 5.87
CA LYS A 89 -16.37 6.84 5.43
C LYS A 89 -17.30 7.11 6.61
N GLY A 90 -17.74 8.35 6.78
CA GLY A 90 -18.63 8.75 7.86
C GLY A 90 -17.98 8.86 9.25
N ASN A 91 -16.65 8.87 9.34
CA ASN A 91 -15.90 9.15 10.56
C ASN A 91 -14.87 10.26 10.29
N SER A 92 -14.68 11.17 11.25
CA SER A 92 -13.67 12.22 11.17
C SER A 92 -12.25 11.72 11.45
N ALA A 93 -12.08 10.51 11.97
CA ALA A 93 -10.77 9.91 12.23
C ALA A 93 -10.02 9.62 10.92
N PHE A 94 -8.71 9.90 10.93
CA PHE A 94 -7.83 9.67 9.81
C PHE A 94 -6.45 9.20 10.26
N THR A 95 -5.73 8.57 9.33
CA THR A 95 -4.32 8.20 9.49
C THR A 95 -3.51 8.85 8.38
N LEU A 96 -2.37 9.45 8.75
CA LEU A 96 -1.44 10.08 7.83
C LEU A 96 -0.41 9.07 7.32
N TYR A 97 -0.22 9.03 6.00
CA TYR A 97 0.76 8.18 5.33
C TYR A 97 1.67 9.05 4.45
N PRO A 98 2.95 9.26 4.80
CA PRO A 98 3.89 9.88 3.88
C PRO A 98 4.05 9.01 2.63
N ILE A 99 3.97 9.60 1.44
CA ILE A 99 4.00 8.89 0.16
C ILE A 99 4.94 9.56 -0.84
N HIS A 100 5.32 8.77 -1.84
CA HIS A 100 5.93 9.23 -3.09
C HIS A 100 4.84 9.24 -4.14
N ASP A 101 4.44 10.42 -4.59
CA ASP A 101 3.37 10.64 -5.57
C ASP A 101 3.45 9.71 -6.78
N VAL A 102 4.60 9.59 -7.42
CA VAL A 102 4.79 8.79 -8.65
C VAL A 102 4.52 7.31 -8.41
N LEU A 103 4.89 6.77 -7.24
CA LEU A 103 4.60 5.38 -6.90
C LEU A 103 3.08 5.17 -6.78
N PHE A 104 2.37 6.08 -6.10
CA PHE A 104 0.92 5.94 -5.94
C PHE A 104 0.15 6.23 -7.23
N ALA A 105 0.54 7.24 -7.99
CA ALA A 105 -0.06 7.56 -9.29
C ALA A 105 0.14 6.45 -10.33
N ALA A 106 1.29 5.76 -10.31
CA ALA A 106 1.58 4.65 -11.22
C ALA A 106 0.82 3.37 -10.87
N HIS A 107 0.45 3.15 -9.61
CA HIS A 107 -0.25 1.94 -9.17
C HIS A 107 -1.75 2.12 -8.92
N CYS A 108 -2.25 3.33 -8.66
CA CYS A 108 -3.64 3.59 -8.24
C CYS A 108 -4.34 4.61 -9.16
N ALA A 109 -5.22 4.14 -10.04
CA ALA A 109 -5.84 4.95 -11.09
C ALA A 109 -6.92 5.95 -10.61
N HIS A 110 -7.43 5.76 -9.38
CA HIS A 110 -8.56 6.55 -8.85
C HIS A 110 -8.15 7.53 -7.74
N LEU A 111 -6.85 7.66 -7.46
CA LEU A 111 -6.37 8.70 -6.57
C LEU A 111 -6.55 10.09 -7.22
N PRO A 112 -6.67 11.15 -6.41
CA PRO A 112 -6.58 12.53 -6.88
C PRO A 112 -5.22 12.77 -7.54
N PHE A 113 -5.13 13.82 -8.35
CA PHE A 113 -3.85 14.21 -8.94
C PHE A 113 -2.93 14.79 -7.86
N PHE A 114 -1.71 14.27 -7.81
CA PHE A 114 -0.64 14.80 -6.97
C PHE A 114 0.06 15.90 -7.74
N TYR A 115 -0.38 17.14 -7.54
CA TYR A 115 0.25 18.29 -8.17
C TYR A 115 1.61 18.53 -7.54
N ARG A 116 2.63 18.74 -8.38
CA ARG A 116 3.94 19.18 -7.91
C ARG A 116 3.76 20.42 -6.99
N PRO A 117 4.33 20.43 -5.77
CA PRO A 117 4.28 21.58 -4.90
C PRO A 117 4.82 22.83 -5.61
N GLU A 118 4.12 23.97 -5.48
CA GLU A 118 4.52 25.23 -6.15
C GLU A 118 5.86 25.78 -5.62
N SER A 119 6.25 25.39 -4.41
CA SER A 119 7.54 25.69 -3.80
C SER A 119 8.35 24.40 -3.61
N PRO A 120 9.68 24.42 -3.79
CA PRO A 120 10.51 23.26 -3.47
C PRO A 120 10.25 22.84 -2.03
N LEU A 121 10.29 21.53 -1.79
CA LEU A 121 10.12 20.93 -0.46
C LEU A 121 10.90 21.76 0.58
N GLU A 122 10.18 22.38 1.52
CA GLU A 122 10.80 23.19 2.57
C GLU A 122 11.57 22.25 3.49
N VAL A 123 12.88 22.17 3.25
CA VAL A 123 13.82 21.45 4.09
C VAL A 123 14.44 22.46 5.04
N GLU A 124 14.09 22.37 6.32
CA GLU A 124 14.74 23.15 7.37
C GLU A 124 15.73 22.25 8.12
N VAL A 125 16.98 22.70 8.20
CA VAL A 125 17.99 22.08 9.08
C VAL A 125 18.16 23.00 10.27
N ARG A 126 17.71 22.56 11.44
CA ARG A 126 17.89 23.29 12.70
C ARG A 126 19.34 23.19 13.17
N GLY A 127 19.77 24.15 13.97
CA GLY A 127 21.16 24.23 14.48
C GLY A 127 21.61 23.04 15.36
N ASP A 128 20.68 22.17 15.77
CA ASP A 128 20.89 20.90 16.46
C ASP A 128 21.08 19.70 15.50
N GLY A 129 21.08 19.94 14.19
CA GLY A 129 21.18 18.90 13.15
C GLY A 129 19.85 18.20 12.84
N VAL A 130 18.74 18.62 13.46
CA VAL A 130 17.42 18.08 13.15
C VAL A 130 16.93 18.63 11.82
N MET A 131 16.64 17.73 10.88
CA MET A 131 16.05 18.05 9.60
C MET A 131 14.53 17.88 9.66
N THR A 132 13.79 18.85 9.15
CA THR A 132 12.33 18.75 8.97
C THR A 132 11.94 19.02 7.53
N ILE A 133 10.87 18.36 7.08
CA ILE A 133 10.25 18.56 5.76
C ILE A 133 8.78 18.90 5.93
N THR A 134 8.27 19.89 5.18
CA THR A 134 6.84 20.21 5.13
C THR A 134 6.24 19.69 3.83
N LEU A 135 5.23 18.83 3.93
CA LEU A 135 4.60 18.15 2.80
C LEU A 135 3.13 18.54 2.66
N PRO A 136 2.62 18.75 1.43
CA PRO A 136 1.18 18.91 1.22
C PRO A 136 0.44 17.62 1.56
N THR A 137 -0.78 17.77 2.06
CA THR A 137 -1.66 16.65 2.44
C THR A 137 -2.79 16.48 1.44
N VAL A 138 -2.99 15.24 0.99
CA VAL A 138 -4.09 14.84 0.13
C VAL A 138 -5.05 13.98 0.92
N GLU A 139 -6.32 14.35 0.95
CA GLU A 139 -7.35 13.55 1.60
C GLU A 139 -7.87 12.46 0.67
N TYR A 140 -8.11 11.27 1.23
CA TYR A 140 -8.79 10.20 0.51
C TYR A 140 -9.62 9.33 1.45
N GLU A 141 -10.84 9.01 1.05
CA GLU A 141 -11.76 8.18 1.82
C GLU A 141 -11.69 6.73 1.34
N LEU A 142 -11.56 5.78 2.27
CA LEU A 142 -11.58 4.36 1.98
C LEU A 142 -12.70 3.63 2.73
N PRO A 143 -13.23 2.54 2.13
CA PRO A 143 -14.17 1.64 2.81
C PRO A 143 -13.62 1.04 4.11
N ASP A 144 -12.34 0.64 4.13
CA ASP A 144 -11.67 0.10 5.32
C ASP A 144 -10.25 0.66 5.51
N PRO A 145 -10.09 1.84 6.11
CA PRO A 145 -8.79 2.50 6.27
C PRO A 145 -7.71 1.71 7.00
N LEU A 146 -8.10 0.83 7.93
CA LEU A 146 -7.13 0.07 8.72
C LEU A 146 -6.35 -0.90 7.83
N LEU A 147 -6.98 -1.38 6.76
CA LEU A 147 -6.38 -2.31 5.81
C LEU A 147 -5.54 -1.61 4.73
N PHE A 148 -5.62 -0.28 4.60
CA PHE A 148 -4.77 0.46 3.65
C PHE A 148 -3.28 0.25 3.93
N ARG A 149 -2.90 0.10 5.20
CA ARG A 149 -1.51 -0.16 5.61
C ARG A 149 -0.90 -1.38 4.90
N LEU A 150 -1.69 -2.40 4.60
CA LEU A 150 -1.19 -3.60 3.91
C LEU A 150 -0.76 -3.29 2.48
N LEU A 151 -1.57 -2.53 1.75
CA LEU A 151 -1.25 -2.08 0.39
C LEU A 151 -0.08 -1.09 0.42
N TYR A 152 -0.09 -0.15 1.36
CA TYR A 152 1.00 0.81 1.55
C TYR A 152 2.35 0.11 1.72
N ILE A 153 2.44 -0.88 2.61
CA ILE A 153 3.67 -1.65 2.81
C ILE A 153 4.05 -2.44 1.55
N TYR A 154 3.07 -3.04 0.87
CA TYR A 154 3.31 -3.80 -0.35
C TYR A 154 3.92 -2.92 -1.45
N LEU A 155 3.36 -1.74 -1.72
CA LEU A 155 3.84 -0.88 -2.82
C LEU A 155 5.31 -0.49 -2.66
N TYR A 156 5.78 -0.28 -1.43
CA TYR A 156 7.19 0.03 -1.19
C TYR A 156 8.11 -1.20 -1.13
N LYS A 157 7.61 -2.35 -0.66
CA LYS A 157 8.43 -3.56 -0.53
C LYS A 157 8.40 -4.46 -1.76
N ASN A 158 7.43 -4.24 -2.65
CA ASN A 158 7.04 -5.12 -3.75
C ASN A 158 7.12 -6.62 -3.40
N ASN A 159 6.55 -6.99 -2.25
CA ASN A 159 6.64 -8.34 -1.70
C ASN A 159 5.26 -9.00 -1.65
N VAL A 160 4.91 -9.70 -2.73
CA VAL A 160 3.64 -10.44 -2.87
C VAL A 160 3.48 -11.47 -1.76
N ALA A 161 4.55 -12.18 -1.40
CA ALA A 161 4.51 -13.19 -0.35
C ALA A 161 4.22 -12.58 1.03
N GLY A 162 4.83 -11.43 1.32
CA GLY A 162 4.56 -10.66 2.53
C GLY A 162 3.13 -10.12 2.60
N LEU A 163 2.59 -9.64 1.47
CA LEU A 163 1.19 -9.22 1.39
C LEU A 163 0.25 -10.40 1.61
N LEU A 164 0.48 -11.53 0.93
CA LEU A 164 -0.33 -12.72 1.11
C LEU A 164 -0.30 -13.22 2.56
N GLN A 165 0.88 -13.27 3.18
CA GLN A 165 1.01 -13.63 4.60
C GLN A 165 0.17 -12.71 5.50
N ALA A 166 0.14 -11.41 5.21
CA ALA A 166 -0.66 -10.44 5.97
C ALA A 166 -2.17 -10.56 5.72
N LEU A 167 -2.57 -11.05 4.53
CA LEU A 167 -3.96 -11.31 4.15
C LEU A 167 -4.47 -12.68 4.61
N MET A 168 -3.61 -13.53 5.16
CA MET A 168 -3.95 -14.85 5.69
C MET A 168 -4.04 -14.83 7.22
N PRO A 169 -4.78 -15.76 7.86
CA PRO A 169 -4.75 -15.86 9.31
C PRO A 169 -3.33 -16.28 9.78
N PRO A 170 -2.90 -16.00 11.03
CA PRO A 170 -1.51 -16.19 11.46
C PRO A 170 -0.98 -17.63 11.35
N LEU A 171 -0.22 -17.92 10.30
CA LEU A 171 0.23 -19.28 9.97
C LEU A 171 1.48 -19.70 10.74
N ASN A 172 1.67 -21.01 10.90
CA ASN A 172 2.94 -21.57 11.34
C ASN A 172 4.02 -21.45 10.24
N GLN A 173 5.30 -21.56 10.61
CA GLN A 173 6.43 -21.40 9.69
C GLN A 173 6.40 -22.37 8.49
N THR A 174 5.93 -23.61 8.71
CA THR A 174 5.82 -24.61 7.65
C THR A 174 4.84 -24.20 6.55
N LEU A 175 3.67 -23.67 6.95
CA LEU A 175 2.66 -23.18 6.00
C LEU A 175 3.11 -21.88 5.33
N ILE A 176 3.84 -21.01 6.03
CA ILE A 176 4.44 -19.81 5.44
C ILE A 176 5.40 -20.20 4.33
N HIS A 177 6.29 -21.17 4.56
CA HIS A 177 7.25 -21.62 3.55
C HIS A 177 6.54 -22.15 2.30
N HIS A 178 5.48 -22.95 2.48
CA HIS A 178 4.65 -23.45 1.38
C HIS A 178 4.02 -22.31 0.56
N ILE A 179 3.50 -21.29 1.24
CA ILE A 179 2.92 -20.12 0.58
C ILE A 179 3.98 -19.37 -0.22
N VAL A 180 5.13 -19.05 0.40
CA VAL A 180 6.22 -18.33 -0.26
C VAL A 180 6.69 -19.06 -1.51
N SER A 181 6.87 -20.39 -1.45
CA SER A 181 7.22 -21.19 -2.63
C SER A 181 6.15 -21.18 -3.72
N SER A 182 4.87 -21.07 -3.34
CA SER A 182 3.76 -21.02 -4.28
C SER A 182 3.49 -19.63 -4.84
N THR A 183 3.85 -18.53 -4.18
CA THR A 183 3.49 -17.16 -4.62
C THR A 183 4.12 -16.71 -5.94
N GLY A 184 5.12 -17.43 -6.45
CA GLY A 184 5.71 -17.21 -7.78
C GLY A 184 5.06 -18.02 -8.91
N MET A 185 4.17 -18.97 -8.60
CA MET A 185 3.51 -19.86 -9.57
C MET A 185 2.00 -19.94 -9.28
N MET A 186 1.14 -20.12 -10.28
CA MET A 186 -0.28 -20.36 -9.99
C MET A 186 -0.39 -21.66 -9.18
N ALA A 187 -0.75 -21.58 -7.90
CA ALA A 187 -0.87 -22.76 -7.06
C ALA A 187 -1.89 -23.74 -7.65
N THR A 188 -1.52 -25.01 -7.63
CA THR A 188 -2.38 -26.07 -8.13
C THR A 188 -3.61 -26.20 -7.23
N SER A 189 -4.71 -26.73 -7.79
CA SER A 189 -5.91 -26.96 -7.00
C SER A 189 -5.65 -27.88 -5.80
N ALA A 190 -4.70 -28.82 -5.90
CA ALA A 190 -4.35 -29.73 -4.82
C ALA A 190 -3.63 -29.02 -3.66
N GLU A 191 -2.73 -28.09 -3.96
CA GLU A 191 -2.03 -27.26 -2.97
C GLU A 191 -3.00 -26.35 -2.21
N LEU A 192 -3.94 -25.74 -2.93
CA LEU A 192 -4.98 -24.91 -2.32
C LEU A 192 -5.89 -25.73 -1.38
N GLU A 193 -6.25 -26.95 -1.76
CA GLU A 193 -7.05 -27.86 -0.92
C GLU A 193 -6.29 -28.31 0.33
N ALA A 194 -5.01 -28.67 0.20
CA ALA A 194 -4.19 -29.06 1.34
C ALA A 194 -4.06 -27.92 2.36
N LEU A 195 -3.83 -26.70 1.89
CA LEU A 195 -3.75 -25.52 2.75
C LEU A 195 -5.12 -25.19 3.37
N ALA A 196 -6.20 -25.23 2.59
CA ALA A 196 -7.55 -24.99 3.10
C ALA A 196 -7.93 -25.98 4.21
N LEU A 197 -7.62 -27.27 4.02
CA LEU A 197 -7.84 -28.29 5.05
C LEU A 197 -7.02 -28.02 6.31
N ALA A 198 -5.77 -27.56 6.17
CA ALA A 198 -4.93 -27.17 7.31
C ALA A 198 -5.53 -25.97 8.07
N LEU A 199 -6.06 -24.96 7.35
CA LEU A 199 -6.75 -23.82 7.96
C LEU A 199 -8.01 -24.25 8.70
N ALA A 200 -8.85 -25.08 8.08
CA ALA A 200 -10.10 -25.59 8.66
C ALA A 200 -9.86 -26.38 9.95
N LYS A 201 -8.75 -27.14 10.02
CA LYS A 201 -8.33 -27.87 11.23
C LYS A 201 -7.74 -26.96 12.32
N THR A 202 -7.14 -25.83 11.94
CA THR A 202 -6.40 -24.95 12.86
C THR A 202 -7.28 -23.86 13.44
N TYR A 203 -8.21 -23.30 12.67
CA TYR A 203 -9.02 -22.16 13.06
C TYR A 203 -10.49 -22.50 13.20
N THR A 204 -11.16 -21.79 14.09
CA THR A 204 -12.61 -21.87 14.23
C THR A 204 -13.31 -21.22 13.04
N LEU A 205 -14.55 -21.64 12.77
CA LEU A 205 -15.43 -21.01 11.78
C LEU A 205 -15.50 -19.48 11.97
N GLN A 206 -15.67 -19.02 13.22
CA GLN A 206 -15.72 -17.60 13.55
C GLN A 206 -14.45 -16.85 13.10
N ARG A 207 -13.27 -17.46 13.28
CA ARG A 207 -12.00 -16.85 12.87
C ARG A 207 -11.85 -16.80 11.35
N LEU A 208 -12.25 -17.84 10.65
CA LEU A 208 -12.26 -17.86 9.17
C LEU A 208 -13.24 -16.82 8.60
N LEU A 209 -14.42 -16.68 9.21
CA LEU A 209 -15.37 -15.62 8.83
C LEU A 209 -14.83 -14.21 9.10
N GLN A 210 -14.10 -13.99 10.20
CA GLN A 210 -13.38 -12.72 10.42
C GLN A 210 -12.35 -12.47 9.30
N GLN A 211 -11.63 -13.51 8.87
CA GLN A 211 -10.67 -13.38 7.78
C GLN A 211 -11.35 -13.00 6.46
N VAL A 212 -12.51 -13.58 6.14
CA VAL A 212 -13.30 -13.19 4.97
C VAL A 212 -13.66 -11.70 5.01
N ARG A 213 -13.99 -11.16 6.19
CA ARG A 213 -14.28 -9.71 6.33
C ARG A 213 -13.05 -8.86 6.03
N VAL A 214 -11.87 -9.26 6.53
CA VAL A 214 -10.59 -8.59 6.23
C VAL A 214 -10.30 -8.61 4.73
N LEU A 215 -10.40 -9.78 4.08
CA LEU A 215 -10.16 -9.91 2.65
C LEU A 215 -11.13 -9.07 1.82
N HIS A 216 -12.41 -9.06 2.21
CA HIS A 216 -13.40 -8.23 1.54
C HIS A 216 -13.13 -6.73 1.72
N GLY A 217 -12.78 -6.27 2.93
CA GLY A 217 -12.42 -4.87 3.17
C GLY A 217 -11.18 -4.44 2.37
N PHE A 218 -10.16 -5.29 2.30
CA PHE A 218 -8.98 -5.05 1.47
C PHE A 218 -9.34 -4.97 -0.02
N TRP A 219 -10.16 -5.90 -0.50
CA TRP A 219 -10.69 -5.86 -1.87
C TRP A 219 -11.44 -4.56 -2.16
N GLN A 220 -12.31 -4.11 -1.26
CA GLN A 220 -13.04 -2.85 -1.44
C GLN A 220 -12.10 -1.65 -1.56
N ASN A 221 -11.02 -1.60 -0.77
CA ASN A 221 -9.99 -0.56 -0.92
C ASN A 221 -9.28 -0.65 -2.26
N VAL A 222 -8.89 -1.85 -2.69
CA VAL A 222 -8.23 -2.11 -3.98
C VAL A 222 -9.09 -1.62 -5.15
N ILE A 223 -10.40 -1.87 -5.10
CA ILE A 223 -11.35 -1.34 -6.08
C ILE A 223 -11.43 0.18 -6.02
N MET A 224 -11.61 0.73 -4.82
CA MET A 224 -11.78 2.17 -4.61
C MET A 224 -10.57 2.95 -5.15
N LEU A 225 -9.36 2.50 -4.82
CA LEU A 225 -8.09 3.10 -5.28
C LEU A 225 -7.80 2.86 -6.77
N GLY A 226 -8.47 1.87 -7.38
CA GLY A 226 -8.20 1.46 -8.74
C GLY A 226 -6.79 0.88 -8.89
N VAL A 227 -6.42 -0.08 -8.04
CA VAL A 227 -5.08 -0.66 -8.05
C VAL A 227 -4.86 -1.49 -9.31
N ALA A 228 -3.84 -1.10 -10.10
CA ALA A 228 -3.43 -1.73 -11.35
C ALA A 228 -2.17 -2.60 -11.16
N ASP A 229 -2.20 -3.54 -10.22
CA ASP A 229 -1.03 -4.37 -9.86
C ASP A 229 -1.37 -5.87 -9.79
N ILE A 230 -0.78 -6.65 -10.70
CA ILE A 230 -1.05 -8.09 -10.81
C ILE A 230 -0.71 -8.88 -9.54
N GLY A 231 0.32 -8.49 -8.81
CA GLY A 231 0.76 -9.15 -7.58
C GLY A 231 -0.25 -8.99 -6.45
N VAL A 232 -0.81 -7.79 -6.28
CA VAL A 232 -1.90 -7.53 -5.32
C VAL A 232 -3.12 -8.40 -5.62
N TRP A 233 -3.55 -8.42 -6.88
CA TRP A 233 -4.70 -9.20 -7.31
C TRP A 233 -4.48 -10.70 -7.12
N ASN A 234 -3.31 -11.22 -7.47
CA ASN A 234 -2.99 -12.64 -7.31
C ASN A 234 -2.92 -13.05 -5.82
N ALA A 235 -2.34 -12.22 -4.95
CA ALA A 235 -2.32 -12.48 -3.51
C ALA A 235 -3.74 -12.53 -2.94
N MET A 236 -4.61 -11.62 -3.36
CA MET A 236 -5.99 -11.56 -2.90
C MET A 236 -6.83 -12.73 -3.42
N ASP A 237 -6.69 -13.08 -4.70
CA ASP A 237 -7.36 -14.24 -5.32
C ASP A 237 -6.97 -15.55 -4.62
N TYR A 238 -5.68 -15.71 -4.32
CA TYR A 238 -5.17 -16.85 -3.56
C TYR A 238 -5.78 -16.88 -2.15
N ALA A 239 -5.63 -15.79 -1.39
CA ALA A 239 -6.07 -15.73 0.01
C ALA A 239 -7.58 -15.98 0.14
N TRP A 240 -8.36 -15.40 -0.76
CA TRP A 240 -9.80 -15.62 -0.83
C TRP A 240 -10.14 -17.07 -1.16
N SER A 241 -9.52 -17.63 -2.20
CA SER A 241 -9.80 -19.00 -2.64
C SER A 241 -9.49 -20.02 -1.55
N THR A 242 -8.35 -19.87 -0.86
CA THR A 242 -7.98 -20.75 0.25
C THR A 242 -8.92 -20.59 1.44
N THR A 243 -9.25 -19.36 1.83
CA THR A 243 -10.12 -19.11 2.98
C THR A 243 -11.55 -19.61 2.74
N MET A 244 -12.08 -19.42 1.53
CA MET A 244 -13.42 -19.90 1.16
C MET A 244 -13.51 -21.42 1.06
N ARG A 245 -12.42 -22.13 0.73
CA ARG A 245 -12.39 -23.61 0.76
C ARG A 245 -12.25 -24.16 2.18
N ALA A 246 -11.68 -23.40 3.10
CA ALA A 246 -11.55 -23.77 4.50
C ALA A 246 -12.86 -23.61 5.30
N LEU A 247 -13.81 -22.83 4.76
CA LEU A 247 -15.16 -22.62 5.29
C LEU A 247 -16.13 -23.71 4.82
#